data_AF-A0A662EGW4-F1
#
_entry.id   AF-A0A662EGW4-F1
#
_cell.length_a   1.000
_cell.length_b   1.000
_cell.length_c   1.000
_cell.angle_alpha   90.00
_cell.angle_beta   90.00
_cell.angle_gamma   90.00
#
_symmetry.space_group_name_H-M   'P 1'
#
loop_
_entity.id
_entity.type
_entity.pdbx_description
1 polymer ?
#
loop_
_entity_poly.entity_id
_entity_poly.type
_entity_poly.pdbx_seq_one_letter_code
_entity_poly.pdbx_strand_id
1 'polypeptide(L)'
;MTDWKVLLANSGIRIQVRRDPLLAQVLGQALSGIQGYLSRLGLPYRLDAQLTRGGEYLIRMRVAYRSQEERDRIWDRAAAILEQARAGRQVHILCGISRLTSVN
;
A
#
# COMPACT_ATOMS: atom_id res chain seq x y z
N MET A 1 -13.63 7.22 -8.40
CA MET A 1 -12.23 7.29 -7.92
C MET A 1 -12.26 7.30 -6.41
N THR A 2 -11.84 6.23 -5.76
CA THR A 2 -11.79 6.16 -4.29
C THR A 2 -10.68 7.10 -3.80
N ASP A 3 -11.04 8.08 -2.96
CA ASP A 3 -10.05 8.99 -2.37
C ASP A 3 -9.12 8.15 -1.48
N TRP A 4 -7.82 8.11 -1.81
CA TRP A 4 -6.83 7.29 -1.12
C TRP A 4 -6.73 7.65 0.38
N LYS A 5 -7.24 8.81 0.82
CA LYS A 5 -7.33 9.19 2.24
C LYS A 5 -8.27 8.28 3.04
N VAL A 6 -9.17 7.55 2.38
CA VAL A 6 -10.04 6.54 2.98
C VAL A 6 -9.26 5.26 3.33
N LEU A 7 -8.15 4.99 2.62
CA LEU A 7 -7.25 3.85 2.87
C LEU A 7 -6.29 4.09 4.05
N LEU A 8 -6.28 5.32 4.59
CA LEU A 8 -5.47 5.67 5.74
C LEU A 8 -6.19 5.22 7.03
N ALA A 9 -5.76 4.08 7.57
CA ALA A 9 -6.44 3.44 8.69
C ALA A 9 -6.26 4.19 10.04
N ASN A 10 -5.41 5.22 10.11
CA ASN A 10 -5.04 5.86 11.36
C ASN A 10 -4.92 7.40 11.25
N SER A 11 -5.43 8.11 12.26
CA SER A 11 -5.45 9.58 12.34
C SER A 11 -4.05 10.21 12.25
N GLY A 12 -3.03 9.50 12.75
CA GLY A 12 -1.63 9.95 12.72
C GLY A 12 -1.04 10.09 11.31
N ILE A 13 -1.40 9.21 10.36
CA ILE A 13 -0.99 9.38 8.97
C ILE A 13 -1.55 10.67 8.39
N ARG A 14 -2.84 10.96 8.61
CA ARG A 14 -3.50 12.13 8.01
C ARG A 14 -2.81 13.44 8.42
N ILE A 15 -2.34 13.52 9.65
CA ILE A 15 -1.60 14.69 10.17
C ILE A 15 -0.21 14.78 9.55
N GLN A 16 0.49 13.65 9.39
CA GLN A 16 1.87 13.68 8.94
C GLN A 16 2.01 13.76 7.42
N VAL A 17 1.06 13.19 6.68
CA VAL A 17 0.81 13.47 5.25
C VAL A 17 0.54 14.96 5.00
N ARG A 18 -0.11 15.67 5.94
CA ARG A 18 -0.26 17.12 5.84
C ARG A 18 1.05 17.89 6.09
N ARG A 19 2.00 17.28 6.83
CA ARG A 19 3.30 17.89 7.15
C ARG A 19 4.37 17.58 6.10
N ASP A 20 4.24 16.46 5.39
CA ASP A 20 5.15 16.06 4.31
C ASP A 20 4.37 15.84 3.00
N PRO A 21 4.31 16.88 2.13
CA PRO A 21 3.58 16.81 0.87
C PRO A 21 4.23 15.86 -0.16
N LEU A 22 5.56 15.67 -0.08
CA LEU A 22 6.27 14.76 -0.98
C LEU A 22 5.88 13.32 -0.68
N LEU A 23 5.90 12.97 0.59
CA LEU A 23 5.45 11.67 1.04
C LEU A 23 3.97 11.44 0.72
N ALA A 24 3.11 12.44 0.94
CA ALA A 24 1.70 12.36 0.57
C ALA A 24 1.50 12.01 -0.91
N GLN A 25 2.30 12.64 -1.79
CA GLN A 25 2.27 12.39 -3.22
C GLN A 25 2.74 10.98 -3.56
N VAL A 26 3.90 10.55 -3.03
CA VAL A 26 4.43 9.21 -3.30
C VAL A 26 3.49 8.13 -2.77
N LEU A 27 2.98 8.30 -1.55
CA LEU A 27 2.05 7.36 -0.93
C LEU A 27 0.72 7.29 -1.72
N GLY A 28 0.19 8.42 -2.15
CA GLY A 28 -1.03 8.48 -2.97
C GLY A 28 -0.85 7.79 -4.32
N GLN A 29 0.28 8.04 -5.00
CA GLN A 29 0.63 7.38 -6.27
C GLN A 29 0.80 5.88 -6.10
N ALA A 30 1.56 5.45 -5.09
CA ALA A 30 1.78 4.04 -4.78
C ALA A 30 0.48 3.31 -4.44
N LEU A 31 -0.35 3.89 -3.55
CA LEU A 31 -1.64 3.30 -3.18
C LEU A 31 -2.58 3.19 -4.37
N SER A 32 -2.68 4.24 -5.20
CA SER A 32 -3.53 4.23 -6.38
C SER A 32 -3.08 3.19 -7.40
N GLY A 33 -1.76 3.09 -7.65
CA GLY A 33 -1.19 2.09 -8.55
C GLY A 33 -1.39 0.65 -8.06
N ILE A 34 -1.13 0.41 -6.77
CA ILE A 34 -1.31 -0.91 -6.15
C ILE A 34 -2.79 -1.29 -6.15
N GLN A 35 -3.68 -0.37 -5.77
CA GLN A 35 -5.12 -0.62 -5.81
C GLN A 35 -5.60 -0.94 -7.24
N GLY A 36 -5.12 -0.20 -8.24
CA GLY A 36 -5.43 -0.47 -9.64
C GLY A 36 -4.94 -1.84 -10.11
N TYR A 37 -3.75 -2.26 -9.68
CA TYR A 37 -3.22 -3.59 -9.95
C TYR A 37 -4.07 -4.69 -9.27
N LEU A 38 -4.35 -4.56 -7.98
CA LEU A 38 -5.14 -5.54 -7.22
C LEU A 38 -6.58 -5.66 -7.75
N SER A 39 -7.21 -4.56 -8.15
CA SER A 39 -8.52 -4.58 -8.80
C SER A 39 -8.52 -5.34 -10.12
N ARG A 40 -7.42 -5.31 -10.88
CA ARG A 40 -7.31 -6.05 -12.16
C ARG A 40 -7.05 -7.54 -11.96
N LEU A 41 -6.49 -7.97 -10.83
CA LEU A 41 -6.30 -9.38 -10.51
C LEU A 41 -7.62 -10.12 -10.27
N GLY A 42 -8.71 -9.40 -9.97
CA GLY A 42 -10.01 -10.01 -9.67
C GLY A 42 -10.04 -10.82 -8.37
N LEU A 43 -8.98 -10.75 -7.56
CA LEU A 43 -8.91 -11.41 -6.27
C LEU A 43 -9.49 -10.51 -5.17
N PRO A 44 -10.21 -11.07 -4.18
CA PRO A 44 -10.56 -10.33 -2.98
C PRO A 44 -9.29 -9.77 -2.31
N TYR A 45 -9.30 -8.47 -2.05
CA TYR A 45 -8.18 -7.78 -1.42
C TYR A 45 -8.63 -6.70 -0.44
N ARG A 46 -7.72 -6.34 0.46
CA ARG A 46 -7.81 -5.16 1.30
C ARG A 46 -6.47 -4.45 1.34
N LEU A 47 -6.51 -3.14 1.12
CA LEU A 47 -5.33 -2.28 1.08
C LEU A 47 -5.47 -1.24 2.19
N ASP A 48 -4.50 -1.19 3.09
CA ASP A 48 -4.49 -0.25 4.21
C ASP A 48 -3.11 0.42 4.27
N ALA A 49 -3.06 1.72 4.59
CA ALA A 49 -1.81 2.42 4.92
C ALA A 49 -1.78 2.78 6.40
N GLN A 50 -0.64 2.55 7.06
CA GLN A 50 -0.44 2.72 8.51
C GLN A 50 0.90 3.40 8.80
N LEU A 51 0.95 4.27 9.81
CA LEU A 51 2.21 4.79 10.33
C LEU A 51 2.65 3.84 11.43
N THR A 52 3.86 3.29 11.31
CA THR A 52 4.44 2.47 12.36
C THR A 52 4.85 3.34 13.55
N ARG A 53 5.06 2.73 14.71
CA ARG A 53 5.56 3.45 15.90
C ARG A 53 6.96 4.06 15.68
N GLY A 54 7.73 3.54 14.71
CA GLY A 54 9.04 4.06 14.32
C GLY A 54 8.99 5.26 13.36
N GLY A 55 7.79 5.72 12.98
CA GLY A 55 7.62 6.83 12.03
C GLY A 55 7.73 6.40 10.56
N GLU A 56 7.90 5.11 10.28
CA GLU A 56 7.92 4.57 8.93
C GLU A 56 6.50 4.34 8.42
N TYR A 57 6.27 4.58 7.14
CA TYR A 57 4.97 4.36 6.52
C TYR A 57 4.89 2.93 6.02
N LEU A 58 3.81 2.23 6.34
CA LEU A 58 3.61 0.84 5.95
C LEU A 58 2.32 0.71 5.12
N ILE A 59 2.47 0.26 3.88
CA ILE A 59 1.36 -0.21 3.05
C ILE A 59 1.15 -1.69 3.34
N ARG A 60 -0.03 -2.05 3.84
CA ARG A 60 -0.46 -3.42 4.09
C ARG A 60 -1.45 -3.87 3.02
N MET A 61 -1.06 -4.90 2.29
CA MET A 61 -1.90 -5.59 1.32
C MET A 61 -2.33 -6.93 1.91
N ARG A 62 -3.63 -7.15 2.03
CA ARG A 62 -4.20 -8.46 2.31
C ARG A 62 -4.85 -8.97 1.03
N VAL A 63 -4.39 -10.09 0.50
CA VAL A 63 -4.90 -10.63 -0.78
C VAL A 63 -5.23 -12.11 -0.64
N ALA A 64 -6.32 -12.54 -1.26
CA ALA A 64 -6.77 -13.94 -1.26
C ALA A 64 -5.99 -14.82 -2.26
N TYR A 65 -4.66 -14.87 -2.13
CA TYR A 65 -3.80 -15.70 -2.99
C TYR A 65 -3.84 -17.18 -2.59
N ARG A 66 -3.70 -18.05 -3.59
CA ARG A 66 -3.79 -19.52 -3.53
C ARG A 66 -2.44 -20.18 -3.27
N SER A 67 -1.35 -19.63 -3.81
CA SER A 67 0.00 -20.18 -3.68
C SER A 67 1.02 -19.14 -3.22
N GLN A 68 2.18 -19.63 -2.77
CA GLN A 68 3.31 -18.78 -2.43
C GLN A 68 3.85 -18.03 -3.66
N GLU A 69 3.93 -18.69 -4.82
CA GLU A 69 4.34 -18.03 -6.07
C GLU A 69 3.39 -16.90 -6.46
N GLU A 70 2.08 -17.06 -6.26
CA GLU A 70 1.11 -16.00 -6.52
C GLU A 70 1.30 -14.83 -5.55
N ARG A 71 1.53 -15.11 -4.26
CA ARG A 71 1.90 -14.08 -3.27
C ARG A 71 3.13 -13.31 -3.71
N ASP A 72 4.19 -14.01 -4.13
CA ASP A 72 5.47 -13.40 -4.46
C ASP A 72 5.36 -12.55 -5.73
N ARG A 73 4.64 -13.02 -6.76
CA ARG A 73 4.33 -12.22 -7.96
C ARG A 73 3.55 -10.94 -7.64
N ILE A 74 2.55 -11.04 -6.77
CA ILE A 74 1.74 -9.88 -6.35
C ILE A 74 2.63 -8.90 -5.58
N TRP A 75 3.47 -9.41 -4.69
CA TRP A 75 4.39 -8.59 -3.89
C TRP A 75 5.44 -7.90 -4.77
N ASP A 76 6.11 -8.61 -5.67
CA ASP A 76 7.09 -8.06 -6.60
C ASP A 76 6.47 -6.95 -7.44
N ARG A 77 5.24 -7.16 -7.93
CA ARG A 77 4.57 -6.15 -8.74
C ARG A 77 4.19 -4.93 -7.92
N ALA A 78 3.72 -5.10 -6.69
CA ALA A 78 3.42 -4.00 -5.79
C ALA A 78 4.70 -3.22 -5.38
N ALA A 79 5.80 -3.92 -5.14
CA ALA A 79 7.10 -3.32 -4.84
C ALA A 79 7.61 -2.49 -6.03
N ALA A 80 7.46 -2.99 -7.26
CA ALA A 80 7.80 -2.24 -8.46
C ALA A 80 6.96 -0.96 -8.62
N ILE A 81 5.65 -1.02 -8.34
CA ILE A 81 4.76 0.15 -8.37
C ILE A 81 5.19 1.18 -7.32
N LEU A 82 5.53 0.74 -6.11
CA LEU A 82 6.02 1.62 -5.06
C LEU A 82 7.33 2.30 -5.46
N GLU A 83 8.27 1.56 -6.04
CA GLU A 83 9.55 2.12 -6.47
C GLU A 83 9.39 3.11 -7.62
N GLN A 84 8.48 2.84 -8.55
CA GLN A 84 8.10 3.80 -9.60
C GLN A 84 7.49 5.07 -9.02
N ALA A 85 6.64 4.97 -7.99
CA ALA A 85 6.08 6.13 -7.31
C ALA A 85 7.16 6.92 -6.54
N ARG A 86 8.16 6.24 -5.98
CA ARG A 86 9.33 6.89 -5.37
C ARG A 86 10.15 7.63 -6.39
N ALA A 87 10.35 7.09 -7.59
CA ALA A 87 11.17 7.70 -8.64
C ALA A 87 12.54 8.19 -8.12
N GLY A 88 13.19 7.42 -7.24
CA GLY A 88 14.47 7.76 -6.61
C GLY A 88 14.40 8.75 -5.43
N ARG A 89 13.20 9.16 -4.98
CA ARG A 89 13.01 10.03 -3.82
C ARG A 89 13.24 9.25 -2.52
N GLN A 90 13.94 9.89 -1.56
CA GLN A 90 14.19 9.33 -0.24
C GLN A 90 12.92 9.39 0.63
N VAL A 91 12.09 8.35 0.53
CA VAL A 91 10.92 8.17 1.40
C VAL A 91 10.88 6.75 1.96
N HIS A 92 10.78 6.64 3.28
CA HIS A 92 10.76 5.37 4.00
C HIS A 92 9.33 4.79 4.04
N ILE A 93 8.97 4.07 2.98
CA ILE A 93 7.68 3.37 2.85
C ILE A 93 7.91 1.86 2.74
N LEU A 94 7.42 1.09 3.68
CA LEU A 94 7.43 -0.36 3.66
C LEU A 94 6.18 -0.90 2.96
N CYS A 95 6.31 -2.02 2.24
CA CYS A 95 5.19 -2.71 1.60
C CYS A 95 5.14 -4.16 2.09
N GLY A 96 4.05 -4.53 2.76
CA GLY A 96 3.82 -5.88 3.27
C GLY A 96 2.62 -6.55 2.59
N ILE A 97 2.78 -7.82 2.23
CA ILE A 97 1.68 -8.67 1.79
C ILE A 97 1.37 -9.73 2.87
N SER A 98 0.09 -9.96 3.12
CA SER A 98 -0.36 -11.09 3.92
C SER A 98 -1.59 -11.73 3.27
N ARG A 99 -1.88 -12.99 3.64
CA ARG A 99 -3.07 -13.66 3.12
C ARG A 99 -4.30 -12.96 3.68
N LEU A 100 -5.27 -12.68 2.82
CA LEU A 100 -6.62 -12.35 3.26
C LEU A 100 -7.28 -13.64 3.76
N THR A 101 -7.04 -13.98 5.02
CA THR A 101 -7.90 -14.92 5.72
C THR A 101 -9.25 -14.25 5.87
N SER A 102 -10.31 -14.86 5.32
CA SER A 102 -11.69 -14.43 5.55
C SER A 102 -11.85 -14.21 7.05
N VAL A 103 -11.91 -12.96 7.46
CA VAL A 103 -12.30 -12.62 8.82
C VAL A 103 -13.81 -12.68 8.76
N ASN A 104 -14.38 -13.67 9.44
CA ASN A 104 -15.80 -13.76 9.78
C ASN A 104 -16.39 -12.39 10.10
#